data_AF-A0A2D8KJM0-F1
#
_entry.id   AF-A0A2D8KJM0-F1
#
_cell.length_a   1.000
_cell.length_b   1.000
_cell.length_c   1.000
_cell.angle_alpha   90.00
_cell.angle_beta   90.00
_cell.angle_gamma   90.00
#
_symmetry.space_group_name_H-M   'P 1'
#
loop_
_entity.id
_entity.type
_entity.pdbx_description
1 polymer ?
#
loop_
_entity_poly.entity_id
_entity_poly.type
_entity_poly.pdbx_seq_one_letter_code
_entity_poly.pdbx_strand_id
1 'polypeptide(L)'
;KLFRDGVTIDENIVEYVAKNIKTNVRELEGAIISLIAQSSFNRMDIDIELAKEIVNKFVKNTKREVSIDYIQKVVSEYFQMDIATLQSKTRKRHIVQARQLAMYFAKKFTKASLASIGSQIGKRDHATVLHACKTVDNLSFTDKQFRKYVEDLNQKLTL
;
A
#
# COMPACT_ATOMS: atom_id res chain seq x y z
N LYS A 1 17.45 -26.97 8.15
CA LYS A 1 17.65 -26.27 9.45
C LYS A 1 18.33 -24.92 9.20
N LEU A 2 17.69 -23.81 9.54
CA LEU A 2 18.32 -22.49 9.52
C LEU A 2 19.04 -22.28 10.87
N PHE A 3 20.31 -21.91 10.85
CA PHE A 3 21.08 -21.61 12.06
C PHE A 3 21.50 -20.13 12.03
N ARG A 4 20.85 -19.33 12.86
CA ARG A 4 21.35 -18.03 13.30
C ARG A 4 21.12 -17.95 14.81
N ASP A 5 22.15 -17.55 15.55
CA ASP A 5 22.11 -17.28 16.99
C ASP A 5 21.79 -18.48 17.91
N GLY A 6 22.09 -19.71 17.49
CA GLY A 6 21.94 -20.91 18.33
C GLY A 6 20.50 -21.46 18.45
N VAL A 7 19.55 -20.85 17.73
CA VAL A 7 18.15 -21.29 17.70
C VAL A 7 17.94 -22.28 16.56
N THR A 8 17.29 -23.42 16.84
CA THR A 8 16.93 -24.41 15.82
C THR A 8 15.48 -24.23 15.40
N ILE A 9 15.25 -24.08 14.09
CA ILE A 9 13.90 -23.98 13.52
C ILE A 9 13.59 -25.27 12.76
N ASP A 10 12.44 -25.87 13.07
CA ASP A 10 11.89 -27.01 12.34
C ASP A 10 11.59 -26.60 10.87
N GLU A 11 11.86 -27.52 9.94
CA GLU A 11 11.62 -27.29 8.52
C GLU A 11 10.15 -27.02 8.20
N ASN A 12 9.23 -27.66 8.92
CA ASN A 12 7.78 -27.43 8.76
C ASN A 12 7.39 -25.98 9.09
N ILE A 13 8.09 -25.36 10.05
CA ILE A 13 7.86 -23.97 10.45
C ILE A 13 8.43 -23.02 9.39
N VAL A 14 9.63 -23.31 8.87
CA VAL A 14 10.22 -22.54 7.76
C VAL A 14 9.32 -22.58 6.53
N GLU A 15 8.79 -23.76 6.17
CA GLU A 15 7.88 -23.92 5.05
C GLU A 15 6.56 -23.18 5.28
N TYR A 16 6.02 -23.21 6.50
CA TYR A 16 4.83 -22.44 6.86
C TYR A 16 5.04 -20.93 6.66
N VAL A 17 6.15 -20.37 7.15
CA VAL A 17 6.47 -18.94 7.02
C VAL A 17 6.63 -18.58 5.53
N ALA A 18 7.38 -19.38 4.77
CA ALA A 18 7.61 -19.17 3.34
C ALA A 18 6.31 -19.24 2.51
N LYS A 19 5.38 -20.15 2.84
CA LYS A 19 4.09 -20.27 2.15
C LYS A 19 3.18 -19.07 2.39
N ASN A 20 3.27 -18.42 3.55
CA ASN A 20 2.33 -17.37 3.95
C ASN A 20 2.86 -15.95 3.71
N ILE A 21 4.18 -15.74 3.61
CA ILE A 21 4.78 -14.44 3.30
C ILE A 21 5.27 -14.44 1.85
N LYS A 22 4.38 -14.01 0.93
CA LYS A 22 4.61 -14.06 -0.52
C LYS A 22 4.99 -12.72 -1.15
N THR A 23 4.99 -11.64 -0.38
CA THR A 23 5.07 -10.27 -0.91
C THR A 23 6.46 -9.86 -1.33
N ASN A 24 7.44 -9.93 -0.43
CA ASN A 24 8.84 -9.66 -0.77
C ASN A 24 9.82 -10.39 0.18
N VAL A 25 11.06 -10.55 -0.28
CA VAL A 25 12.13 -11.26 0.46
C VAL A 25 12.50 -10.57 1.78
N ARG A 26 12.39 -9.23 1.85
CA ARG A 26 12.67 -8.47 3.09
C ARG A 26 11.63 -8.74 4.18
N GLU A 27 10.36 -8.90 3.82
CA GLU A 27 9.30 -9.29 4.77
C GLU A 27 9.50 -10.71 5.27
N LEU A 28 9.91 -11.62 4.39
CA LEU A 28 10.25 -13.00 4.75
C LEU A 28 11.41 -13.03 5.75
N GLU A 29 12.49 -12.29 5.46
CA GLU A 29 13.64 -12.15 6.36
C GLU A 29 13.24 -11.51 7.69
N GLY A 30 12.44 -10.44 7.64
CA GLY A 30 11.95 -9.75 8.84
C GLY A 30 11.09 -10.64 9.74
N ALA A 31 10.27 -11.51 9.16
CA ALA A 31 9.46 -12.46 9.91
C ALA A 31 10.32 -13.55 10.57
N ILE A 32 11.34 -14.07 9.87
CA ILE A 32 12.29 -15.02 10.44
C ILE A 32 13.07 -14.37 11.59
N ILE A 33 13.57 -13.14 11.42
CA ILE A 33 14.27 -12.40 12.48
C ILE A 33 13.35 -12.16 13.67
N SER A 34 12.10 -11.77 13.43
CA SER A 34 11.11 -11.54 14.50
C SER A 34 10.78 -12.83 15.26
N LEU A 35 10.73 -13.96 14.55
CA LEU A 35 10.51 -15.28 15.14
C LEU A 35 11.66 -15.67 16.09
N ILE A 36 12.90 -15.51 15.63
CA ILE A 36 14.12 -15.78 16.42
C ILE A 36 14.18 -14.84 17.63
N ALA A 37 13.93 -13.54 17.43
CA ALA A 37 13.93 -12.55 18.51
C ALA A 37 12.88 -12.85 19.58
N GLN A 38 11.65 -13.22 19.18
CA GLN A 38 10.57 -13.53 20.12
C GLN A 38 10.86 -14.81 20.93
N SER A 39 11.43 -15.83 20.29
CA SER A 39 11.90 -17.05 20.97
C SER A 39 13.03 -16.73 21.96
N SER A 40 14.04 -15.97 21.53
CA SER A 40 15.18 -15.60 22.37
C SER A 40 14.78 -14.73 23.57
N PHE A 41 13.87 -13.77 23.40
CA PHE A 41 13.45 -12.86 24.46
C PHE A 41 12.62 -13.58 25.53
N ASN A 42 11.72 -14.47 25.11
CA ASN A 42 10.85 -15.20 26.03
C ASN A 42 11.45 -16.53 26.53
N ARG A 43 12.63 -16.92 26.01
CA ARG A 43 13.27 -18.21 26.28
C ARG A 43 12.32 -19.39 26.01
N MET A 44 11.59 -19.33 24.91
CA MET A 44 10.67 -20.38 24.47
C MET A 44 11.14 -20.95 23.15
N ASP A 45 10.87 -22.24 22.93
CA ASP A 45 11.14 -22.88 21.65
C ASP A 45 10.28 -22.28 20.54
N ILE A 46 10.78 -22.35 19.30
CA ILE A 46 10.02 -21.94 18.13
C ILE A 46 9.06 -23.07 17.76
N ASP A 47 7.78 -22.85 18.00
CA ASP A 47 6.70 -23.73 17.58
C ASP A 47 5.83 -23.12 16.46
N ILE A 48 4.86 -23.89 15.98
CA ILE A 48 3.96 -23.46 14.90
C ILE A 48 2.99 -22.36 15.35
N GLU A 49 2.69 -22.24 16.64
CA GLU A 49 1.79 -21.21 17.17
C GLU A 49 2.46 -19.84 17.17
N LEU A 50 3.71 -19.79 17.63
CA LEU A 50 4.56 -18.61 17.55
C LEU A 50 4.75 -18.18 16.09
N ALA A 51 5.00 -19.13 15.19
CA ALA A 51 5.12 -18.86 13.76
C ALA A 51 3.83 -18.28 13.18
N LYS A 52 2.66 -18.81 13.55
CA LYS A 52 1.35 -18.25 13.17
C LYS A 52 1.17 -16.83 13.68
N GLU A 53 1.53 -16.56 14.94
CA GLU A 53 1.41 -15.23 15.54
C GLU A 53 2.27 -14.20 14.78
N ILE A 54 3.54 -14.52 14.54
CA ILE A 54 4.47 -13.66 13.81
C ILE A 54 3.97 -13.46 12.37
N VAL A 55 3.68 -14.53 11.63
CA VAL A 55 3.16 -14.43 10.27
C VAL A 55 1.88 -13.58 10.21
N ASN A 56 0.95 -13.74 11.15
CA ASN A 56 -0.26 -12.92 11.21
C ASN A 56 0.03 -11.43 11.40
N LYS A 57 1.03 -11.05 12.21
CA LYS A 57 1.46 -9.66 12.36
C LYS A 57 1.99 -9.09 11.03
N PHE A 58 2.77 -9.89 10.30
CA PHE A 58 3.29 -9.48 9.00
C PHE A 58 2.18 -9.40 7.95
N VAL A 59 1.36 -10.44 7.78
CA VAL A 59 0.26 -10.48 6.81
C VAL A 59 -0.77 -9.37 7.05
N LYS A 60 -1.10 -9.04 8.32
CA LYS A 60 -1.98 -7.90 8.64
C LYS A 60 -1.35 -6.55 8.24
N ASN A 61 -0.03 -6.42 8.35
CA ASN A 61 0.68 -5.22 7.88
C ASN A 61 0.79 -5.19 6.34
N THR A 62 0.97 -6.35 5.69
CA THR A 62 1.04 -6.50 4.24
C THR A 62 -0.30 -6.22 3.55
N LYS A 63 -1.44 -6.53 4.20
CA LYS A 63 -2.78 -6.18 3.70
C LYS A 63 -3.03 -4.68 3.50
N ARG A 64 -2.09 -3.79 3.87
CA ARG A 64 -2.24 -2.33 3.80
C ARG A 64 -1.25 -1.59 2.90
N GLU A 65 -0.43 -2.28 2.09
CA GLU A 65 0.27 -1.56 1.02
C GLU A 65 -0.68 -1.35 -0.17
N VAL A 66 -1.42 -0.24 -0.09
CA VAL A 66 -2.29 0.25 -1.16
C VAL A 66 -1.41 0.50 -2.40
N SER A 67 -1.70 -0.13 -3.53
CA SER A 67 -0.96 0.09 -4.78
C SER A 67 -1.53 1.27 -5.58
N ILE A 68 -0.71 1.88 -6.45
CA ILE A 68 -1.18 2.95 -7.36
C ILE A 68 -2.30 2.44 -8.27
N ASP A 69 -2.20 1.21 -8.76
CA ASP A 69 -3.23 0.59 -9.60
C ASP A 69 -4.55 0.40 -8.87
N TYR A 70 -4.51 -0.02 -7.61
CA TYR A 70 -5.71 -0.12 -6.79
C TYR A 70 -6.36 1.25 -6.56
N ILE A 71 -5.55 2.29 -6.29
CA ILE A 71 -6.05 3.67 -6.14
C ILE A 71 -6.72 4.13 -7.44
N GLN A 72 -6.09 3.91 -8.59
CA GLN A 72 -6.67 4.27 -9.88
C GLN A 72 -8.02 3.58 -10.10
N LYS A 73 -8.12 2.29 -9.77
CA LYS A 73 -9.36 1.51 -9.86
C LYS A 73 -10.47 2.08 -8.96
N VAL A 74 -10.18 2.29 -7.68
CA VAL A 74 -11.16 2.82 -6.71
C VAL A 74 -11.65 4.21 -7.13
N VAL A 75 -10.74 5.07 -7.59
CA VAL A 75 -11.09 6.42 -8.06
C VAL A 75 -11.90 6.35 -9.36
N SER A 76 -11.51 5.50 -10.32
CA SER A 76 -12.23 5.37 -11.59
C SER A 76 -13.65 4.84 -11.38
N GLU A 77 -13.83 3.85 -10.51
CA GLU A 77 -15.14 3.32 -10.11
C GLU A 77 -16.00 4.39 -9.43
N TYR A 78 -15.42 5.18 -8.51
CA TYR A 78 -16.15 6.26 -7.82
C TYR A 78 -16.70 7.31 -8.79
N PHE A 79 -15.91 7.70 -9.80
CA PHE A 79 -16.32 8.67 -10.82
C PHE A 79 -17.00 8.03 -12.03
N GLN A 80 -17.30 6.73 -12.00
CA GLN A 80 -17.97 5.99 -13.08
C GLN A 80 -17.28 6.17 -14.44
N MET A 81 -15.95 6.03 -14.46
CA MET A 81 -15.14 6.07 -15.67
C MET A 81 -14.19 4.88 -15.73
N ASP A 82 -13.71 4.55 -16.93
CA ASP A 82 -12.64 3.57 -17.08
C ASP A 82 -11.26 4.17 -16.73
N ILE A 83 -10.30 3.28 -16.45
CA ILE A 83 -8.93 3.67 -16.11
C ILE A 83 -8.24 4.39 -17.28
N ALA A 84 -8.54 4.00 -18.52
CA ALA A 84 -7.97 4.64 -19.71
C ALA A 84 -8.37 6.13 -19.82
N THR A 85 -9.62 6.44 -19.48
CA THR A 85 -10.19 7.79 -19.43
C THR A 85 -9.53 8.60 -18.33
N LEU A 86 -9.37 8.02 -17.13
CA LEU A 86 -8.62 8.62 -16.03
C LEU A 86 -7.20 9.00 -16.48
N GLN A 87 -6.50 8.10 -17.17
CA GLN A 87 -5.13 8.29 -17.66
C GLN A 87 -5.01 9.17 -18.91
N SER A 88 -6.12 9.47 -19.59
CA SER A 88 -6.10 10.19 -20.86
C SER A 88 -5.57 11.64 -20.75
N LYS A 89 -5.27 12.26 -21.90
CA LYS A 89 -4.83 13.66 -21.98
C LYS A 89 -5.96 14.68 -21.86
N THR A 90 -7.21 14.23 -21.69
CA THR A 90 -8.38 15.11 -21.62
C THR A 90 -8.29 16.12 -20.47
N ARG A 91 -8.83 17.31 -20.72
CA ARG A 91 -8.91 18.42 -19.76
C ARG A 91 -10.32 18.63 -19.20
N LYS A 92 -11.27 17.72 -19.48
CA LYS A 92 -12.61 17.77 -18.87
C LYS A 92 -12.49 17.78 -17.34
N ARG A 93 -13.13 18.76 -16.69
CA ARG A 93 -12.96 19.06 -15.26
C ARG A 93 -13.11 17.83 -14.35
N HIS A 94 -14.17 17.04 -14.54
CA HIS A 94 -14.43 15.85 -13.72
C HIS A 94 -13.31 14.79 -13.82
N ILE A 95 -12.75 14.57 -15.03
CA ILE A 95 -11.65 13.63 -15.25
C ILE A 95 -10.34 14.17 -14.65
N VAL A 96 -10.09 15.47 -14.78
CA VAL A 96 -8.92 16.12 -14.17
C VAL A 96 -8.99 16.01 -12.66
N GLN A 97 -10.15 16.26 -12.06
CA GLN A 97 -10.36 16.13 -10.61
C GLN A 97 -10.16 14.70 -10.13
N ALA A 98 -10.72 13.71 -10.83
CA ALA A 98 -10.48 12.29 -10.53
C ALA A 98 -8.98 11.95 -10.58
N ARG A 99 -8.26 12.40 -11.62
CA ARG A 99 -6.82 12.18 -11.74
C ARG A 99 -6.01 12.85 -10.62
N GLN A 100 -6.40 14.06 -10.23
CA GLN A 100 -5.76 14.78 -9.12
C GLN A 100 -5.95 14.03 -7.80
N LEU A 101 -7.15 13.49 -7.55
CA LEU A 101 -7.43 12.66 -6.38
C LEU A 101 -6.60 11.37 -6.39
N ALA A 102 -6.51 10.68 -7.54
CA ALA A 102 -5.68 9.49 -7.67
C ALA A 102 -4.20 9.78 -7.34
N MET A 103 -3.65 10.88 -7.86
CA MET A 103 -2.27 11.32 -7.56
C MET A 103 -2.08 11.68 -6.08
N TYR A 104 -3.04 12.39 -5.48
CA TYR A 104 -3.01 12.77 -4.08
C TYR A 104 -3.00 11.55 -3.15
N PHE A 105 -3.90 10.60 -3.39
CA PHE A 105 -3.96 9.37 -2.60
C PHE A 105 -2.75 8.46 -2.85
N ALA A 106 -2.23 8.40 -4.07
CA ALA A 106 -1.01 7.67 -4.36
C ALA A 106 0.18 8.22 -3.56
N LYS A 107 0.30 9.55 -3.46
CA LYS A 107 1.33 10.18 -2.60
C LYS A 107 1.10 9.89 -1.12
N LYS A 108 -0.17 9.82 -0.68
CA LYS A 108 -0.54 9.65 0.74
C LYS A 108 -0.37 8.22 1.24
N PHE A 109 -0.76 7.23 0.43
CA PHE A 109 -0.87 5.83 0.85
C PHE A 109 0.21 4.90 0.30
N THR A 110 1.08 5.40 -0.59
CA THR A 110 2.18 4.60 -1.15
C THR A 110 3.54 5.23 -0.85
N LYS A 111 4.60 4.44 -0.97
CA LYS A 111 6.00 4.92 -0.89
C LYS A 111 6.56 5.40 -2.23
N ALA A 112 5.71 5.52 -3.26
CA ALA A 112 6.16 5.86 -4.61
C ALA A 112 6.62 7.32 -4.71
N SER A 113 7.69 7.55 -5.49
CA SER A 113 8.15 8.91 -5.78
C SER A 113 7.13 9.66 -6.66
N LEU A 114 7.15 11.00 -6.62
CA LEU A 114 6.28 11.82 -7.46
C LEU A 114 6.45 11.51 -8.96
N ALA A 115 7.68 11.20 -9.39
CA ALA A 115 7.96 10.80 -10.77
C ALA A 115 7.32 9.44 -11.11
N SER A 116 7.39 8.47 -10.20
CA SER A 116 6.74 7.16 -10.38
C SER A 116 5.22 7.29 -10.45
N ILE A 117 4.63 8.07 -9.54
CA ILE A 117 3.19 8.35 -9.52
C ILE A 117 2.74 9.00 -10.84
N GLY A 118 3.46 10.02 -11.30
CA GLY A 118 3.13 10.70 -12.55
C GLY A 118 3.25 9.78 -13.76
N SER A 119 4.30 8.95 -13.83
CA SER A 119 4.51 7.99 -14.90
C SER A 119 3.37 6.96 -15.00
N GLN A 120 2.95 6.42 -13.85
CA GLN A 120 1.86 5.44 -13.77
C GLN A 120 0.47 6.05 -13.98
N ILE A 121 0.26 7.32 -13.59
CA ILE A 121 -1.03 8.02 -13.74
C ILE A 121 -0.96 8.98 -14.92
N GLY A 122 -1.18 8.44 -16.12
CA GLY A 122 -1.34 9.23 -17.35
C GLY A 122 -0.05 9.86 -17.88
N LYS A 123 1.12 9.27 -17.59
CA LYS A 123 2.45 9.65 -18.10
C LYS A 123 2.76 11.14 -17.91
N ARG A 124 2.63 11.62 -16.68
CA ARG A 124 2.82 13.02 -16.27
C ARG A 124 4.11 13.22 -15.49
N ASP A 125 4.60 14.46 -15.49
CA ASP A 125 5.79 14.83 -14.74
C ASP A 125 5.51 14.97 -13.24
N HIS A 126 6.57 14.83 -12.43
CA HIS A 126 6.52 14.99 -10.97
C HIS A 126 5.88 16.33 -10.53
N ALA A 127 6.13 17.42 -11.28
CA ALA A 127 5.55 18.73 -11.02
C ALA A 127 4.00 18.73 -11.14
N THR A 128 3.45 17.91 -12.05
CA THR A 128 1.99 17.71 -12.18
C THR A 128 1.42 17.06 -10.93
N VAL A 129 2.11 16.06 -10.37
CA VAL A 129 1.69 15.37 -9.14
C VAL A 129 1.74 16.33 -7.95
N LEU A 130 2.79 17.15 -7.86
CA LEU A 130 2.91 18.17 -6.83
C LEU A 130 1.76 19.19 -6.91
N HIS A 131 1.45 19.67 -8.11
CA HIS A 131 0.34 20.60 -8.34
C HIS A 131 -1.02 19.96 -8.02
N ALA A 132 -1.22 18.69 -8.40
CA ALA A 132 -2.42 17.94 -8.07
C ALA A 132 -2.65 17.89 -6.55
N CYS A 133 -1.61 17.59 -5.77
CA CYS A 133 -1.72 17.56 -4.31
C CYS A 133 -2.16 18.93 -3.74
N LYS A 134 -1.48 20.01 -4.14
CA LYS A 134 -1.85 21.37 -3.72
C LYS A 134 -3.28 21.74 -4.11
N THR A 135 -3.71 21.32 -5.30
CA THR A 135 -5.08 21.56 -5.80
C THR A 135 -6.11 20.83 -4.95
N VAL A 136 -5.85 19.56 -4.61
CA VAL A 136 -6.73 18.76 -3.75
C VAL A 136 -6.84 19.39 -2.36
N ASP A 137 -5.71 19.79 -1.76
CA ASP A 137 -5.71 20.44 -0.44
C ASP A 137 -6.54 21.73 -0.45
N ASN A 138 -6.35 22.60 -1.46
CA ASN A 138 -7.11 23.85 -1.61
C ASN A 138 -8.61 23.61 -1.85
N LEU A 139 -8.96 22.70 -2.76
CA LEU A 139 -10.36 22.40 -3.08
C LEU A 139 -11.08 21.71 -1.93
N SER A 140 -10.38 20.90 -1.13
CA SER A 140 -10.97 20.29 0.08
C SER A 140 -11.38 21.32 1.12
N PHE A 141 -10.72 22.48 1.14
CA PHE A 141 -11.08 23.58 2.04
C PHE A 141 -12.17 24.49 1.44
N THR A 142 -12.16 24.70 0.13
CA THR A 142 -12.98 25.72 -0.52
C THR A 142 -14.26 25.20 -1.18
N ASP A 143 -14.34 23.90 -1.49
CA ASP A 143 -15.46 23.28 -2.19
C ASP A 143 -16.01 22.10 -1.39
N LYS A 144 -17.24 22.27 -0.86
CA LYS A 144 -17.91 21.25 -0.03
C LYS A 144 -18.12 19.93 -0.78
N GLN A 145 -18.44 20.00 -2.07
CA GLN A 145 -18.67 18.80 -2.87
C GLN A 145 -17.34 18.08 -3.13
N PHE A 146 -16.28 18.81 -3.41
CA PHE A 146 -14.95 18.24 -3.60
C PHE A 146 -14.42 17.60 -2.31
N ARG A 147 -14.63 18.25 -1.16
CA ARG A 147 -14.30 17.69 0.15
C ARG A 147 -14.97 16.34 0.38
N LYS A 148 -16.23 16.20 0.01
CA LYS A 148 -16.95 14.91 0.10
C LYS A 148 -16.29 13.81 -0.74
N TYR A 149 -15.82 14.12 -1.95
CA TYR A 149 -15.06 13.16 -2.76
C TYR A 149 -13.80 12.66 -2.04
N VAL A 150 -13.07 13.56 -1.37
CA VAL A 150 -11.87 13.21 -0.62
C VAL A 150 -12.22 12.33 0.58
N GLU A 151 -13.25 12.68 1.34
CA GLU A 151 -13.67 11.91 2.52
C GLU A 151 -14.13 10.49 2.14
N ASP A 152 -14.99 10.36 1.12
CA ASP A 152 -15.50 9.07 0.64
C ASP A 152 -14.39 8.16 0.12
N LEU A 153 -13.48 8.71 -0.70
CA LEU A 153 -12.36 7.95 -1.26
C LEU A 153 -11.34 7.56 -0.18
N ASN A 154 -11.09 8.44 0.80
CA ASN A 154 -10.20 8.12 1.91
C ASN A 154 -10.73 6.93 2.73
N GLN A 155 -12.05 6.86 2.98
CA GLN A 155 -12.66 5.71 3.63
C GLN A 155 -12.49 4.43 2.79
N LYS A 156 -12.82 4.48 1.49
CA LYS A 156 -12.69 3.31 0.58
C LYS A 156 -11.27 2.77 0.46
N LEU A 157 -10.25 3.62 0.63
CA LEU A 157 -8.84 3.22 0.52
C LEU A 157 -8.21 2.76 1.84
N THR A 158 -8.88 2.96 2.98
CA THR A 158 -8.37 2.60 4.31
C THR A 158 -9.03 1.35 4.89
N LEU A 159 -10.17 0.93 4.34
CA LEU A 159 -10.88 -0.31 4.65
C LEU A 159 -10.21 -1.53 3.99
#